data_AF-A0A920R5D6-F1
#
_entry.id   AF-A0A920R5D6-F1
#
_cell.length_a   1.000
_cell.length_b   1.000
_cell.length_c   1.000
_cell.angle_alpha   90.00
_cell.angle_beta   90.00
_cell.angle_gamma   90.00
#
_symmetry.space_group_name_H-M   'P 1'
#
loop_
_entity.id
_entity.type
_entity.pdbx_description
1 polymer ?
#
loop_
_entity_poly.entity_id
_entity_poly.type
_entity_poly.pdbx_seq_one_letter_code
_entity_poly.pdbx_strand_id
1 'polypeptide(L)'
;MIAVDPVDQENGCLEIIRGSHRCGRIDHIPVGRSMGADPQGVEWLLERNDLILCEMTPGDCVFFHSNVLHSSGPKPYNRPRTVLQVSYNAVAVLRLQ
;
A
#
# COMPACT_ATOMS: atom_id res chain seq x y z
N MET A 1 2.73 -9.01 1.28
CA MET A 1 2.28 -9.20 -0.12
C MET A 1 3.35 -9.99 -0.85
N ILE A 2 2.96 -10.95 -1.68
CA ILE A 2 3.86 -11.86 -2.42
C ILE A 2 3.57 -11.71 -3.92
N ALA A 3 4.59 -11.53 -4.74
CA ALA A 3 4.43 -11.46 -6.20
C ALA A 3 4.25 -12.87 -6.80
N VAL A 4 3.21 -13.04 -7.61
CA VAL A 4 3.01 -14.25 -8.43
C VAL A 4 3.48 -13.98 -9.87
N ASP A 5 3.17 -12.79 -10.40
CA ASP A 5 3.69 -12.28 -11.66
C ASP A 5 4.81 -11.27 -11.42
N PRO A 6 5.65 -10.92 -12.41
CA PRO A 6 6.58 -9.80 -12.29
C PRO A 6 5.81 -8.51 -12.01
N VAL A 7 6.27 -7.70 -11.06
CA VAL A 7 5.65 -6.45 -10.64
C VAL A 7 6.66 -5.32 -10.81
N ASP A 8 6.31 -4.30 -11.58
CA ASP A 8 7.14 -3.13 -11.81
C ASP A 8 6.26 -1.89 -12.03
N GLN A 9 6.87 -0.75 -12.30
CA GLN A 9 6.15 0.49 -12.53
C GLN A 9 5.19 0.42 -13.72
N GLU A 10 5.49 -0.38 -14.76
CA GLU A 10 4.68 -0.44 -15.97
C GLU A 10 3.38 -1.23 -15.79
N ASN A 11 3.34 -2.20 -14.87
CA ASN A 11 2.11 -2.92 -14.53
C ASN A 11 1.51 -2.55 -13.16
N GLY A 12 2.01 -1.48 -12.55
CA GLY A 12 1.49 -0.87 -11.33
C GLY A 12 2.04 -1.53 -10.08
N CYS A 13 3.31 -1.32 -9.78
CA CYS A 13 3.89 -1.80 -8.52
C CYS A 13 3.22 -1.18 -7.29
N LEU A 14 3.47 -1.80 -6.12
CA LEU A 14 3.07 -1.25 -4.84
C LEU A 14 3.88 0.02 -4.58
N GLU A 15 3.18 1.09 -4.23
CA GLU A 15 3.77 2.37 -3.84
C GLU A 15 3.57 2.54 -2.34
N ILE A 16 4.62 2.91 -1.61
CA ILE A 16 4.58 3.09 -0.16
C ILE A 16 5.14 4.46 0.19
N ILE A 17 4.43 5.21 1.03
CA ILE A 17 5.01 6.41 1.64
C ILE A 17 5.84 5.97 2.85
N ARG A 18 7.16 6.13 2.77
CA ARG A 18 8.11 5.74 3.84
C ARG A 18 7.69 6.36 5.17
N GLY A 19 7.69 5.56 6.24
CA GLY A 19 7.42 6.06 7.59
C GLY A 19 5.95 6.39 7.93
N SER A 20 5.03 6.40 6.95
CA SER A 20 3.62 6.80 7.14
C SER A 20 2.87 6.03 8.24
N HIS A 21 3.21 4.77 8.48
CA HIS A 21 2.65 3.96 9.57
C HIS A 21 2.83 4.58 10.98
N ARG A 22 3.79 5.50 11.15
CA ARG A 22 4.05 6.19 12.42
C ARG A 22 3.05 7.30 12.72
N CYS A 23 2.24 7.71 11.75
CA CYS A 23 1.23 8.75 11.89
C CYS A 23 -0.09 8.23 12.45
N GLY A 24 -0.16 6.94 12.82
CA GLY A 24 -1.38 6.30 13.25
C GLY A 24 -2.31 5.97 12.08
N ARG A 25 -3.60 5.80 12.37
CA ARG A 25 -4.61 5.50 11.35
C ARG A 25 -5.09 6.81 10.74
N ILE A 26 -4.90 6.96 9.43
CA ILE A 26 -5.51 8.05 8.66
C ILE A 26 -6.94 7.64 8.28
N ASP A 27 -7.87 8.58 8.37
CA ASP A 27 -9.28 8.31 8.10
C ASP A 27 -9.51 7.91 6.65
N HIS A 28 -10.42 6.96 6.47
CA HIS A 28 -10.79 6.44 5.17
C HIS A 28 -12.09 7.11 4.74
N ILE A 29 -12.01 8.01 3.78
CA ILE A 29 -13.11 8.87 3.32
C ILE A 29 -13.45 8.58 1.85
N PRO A 30 -14.63 9.00 1.36
CA PRO A 30 -14.93 8.93 -0.06
C PRO A 30 -13.95 9.78 -0.89
N VAL A 31 -13.27 9.16 -1.84
CA VAL A 31 -12.36 9.80 -2.80
C VAL A 31 -12.76 9.36 -4.20
N GLY A 32 -13.35 10.27 -4.98
CA GLY A 32 -13.89 9.96 -6.31
C GLY A 32 -15.01 8.92 -6.25
N ARG A 33 -14.77 7.72 -6.79
CA ARG A 33 -15.73 6.60 -6.83
C ARG A 33 -15.43 5.50 -5.81
N SER A 34 -14.42 5.67 -4.97
CA SER A 34 -13.93 4.67 -4.02
C SER A 34 -13.73 5.27 -2.63
N MET A 35 -13.49 4.42 -1.64
CA MET A 35 -12.95 4.87 -0.35
C MET A 35 -11.42 4.94 -0.45
N GLY A 36 -10.82 5.98 0.11
CA GLY A 36 -9.37 6.18 0.15
C GLY A 36 -8.94 6.88 1.43
N ALA A 37 -7.64 6.92 1.71
CA ALA A 37 -7.11 7.72 2.80
C ALA A 37 -7.38 9.21 2.53
N ASP A 38 -7.61 10.00 3.59
CA ASP A 38 -7.79 11.45 3.49
C ASP A 38 -6.66 12.08 2.64
N PRO A 39 -7.00 12.67 1.46
CA PRO A 39 -6.01 13.25 0.55
C PRO A 39 -5.12 14.31 1.19
N GLN A 40 -5.64 15.08 2.15
CA GLN A 40 -4.85 16.10 2.83
C GLN A 40 -3.72 15.46 3.66
N GLY A 41 -4.02 14.36 4.35
CA GLY A 41 -3.02 13.60 5.11
C GLY A 41 -2.00 12.91 4.19
N VAL A 42 -2.46 12.39 3.05
CA VAL A 42 -1.59 11.78 2.03
C VAL A 42 -0.62 12.81 1.45
N GLU A 43 -1.11 13.98 1.02
CA GLU A 43 -0.31 15.06 0.44
C GLU A 43 0.74 15.57 1.43
N TRP A 44 0.33 15.83 2.68
CA TRP A 44 1.25 16.27 3.74
C TRP A 44 2.40 15.28 3.96
N LEU A 45 2.12 13.98 3.85
CA LEU A 45 3.14 12.94 4.01
C LEU A 45 4.04 12.79 2.80
N LEU A 46 3.51 12.93 1.58
CA LEU A 46 4.30 12.92 0.33
C LEU A 46 5.31 14.07 0.28
N GLU A 47 4.96 15.24 0.81
CA GLU A 47 5.89 16.38 0.89
C GLU A 47 7.10 16.13 1.82
N ARG A 48 6.99 15.17 2.74
CA ARG A 48 7.94 14.98 3.86
C ARG A 48 8.63 13.63 3.87
N ASN A 49 8.21 12.71 3.02
CA ASN A 49 8.70 11.34 3.03
C ASN A 49 8.85 10.82 1.59
N ASP A 50 9.75 9.86 1.42
CA ASP A 50 9.94 9.23 0.13
C ASP A 50 8.73 8.38 -0.27
N LEU A 51 8.31 8.51 -1.53
CA LEU A 51 7.50 7.50 -2.20
C LEU A 51 8.41 6.37 -2.68
N ILE A 52 8.19 5.17 -2.16
CA ILE A 52 8.95 3.98 -2.49
C ILE A 52 8.15 3.12 -3.44
N LEU A 53 8.74 2.81 -4.60
CA LEU A 53 8.19 1.91 -5.60
C LEU A 53 8.74 0.50 -5.36
N CYS A 54 7.87 -0.46 -5.07
CA CYS A 54 8.25 -1.83 -4.76
C CYS A 54 8.14 -2.70 -6.00
N GLU A 55 9.18 -2.67 -6.84
CA GLU A 55 9.35 -3.63 -7.92
C GLU A 55 9.76 -5.00 -7.37
N MET A 56 9.16 -6.06 -7.89
CA MET A 56 9.25 -7.41 -7.35
C MET A 56 9.28 -8.44 -8.47
N THR A 57 10.14 -9.43 -8.36
CA THR A 57 10.15 -10.62 -9.21
C THR A 57 9.22 -11.70 -8.63
N PRO A 58 8.71 -12.66 -9.43
CA PRO A 58 7.87 -13.75 -8.92
C PRO A 58 8.52 -14.49 -7.74
N GLY A 59 7.80 -14.59 -6.63
CA GLY A 59 8.28 -15.18 -5.38
C GLY A 59 8.80 -14.16 -4.36
N ASP A 60 9.12 -12.93 -4.76
CA ASP A 60 9.50 -11.88 -3.82
C ASP A 60 8.34 -11.54 -2.87
N CYS A 61 8.71 -11.15 -1.65
CA CYS A 61 7.77 -10.84 -0.58
C CYS A 61 8.10 -9.49 0.04
N VAL A 62 7.08 -8.65 0.22
CA VAL A 62 7.15 -7.42 1.02
C VAL A 62 6.25 -7.52 2.25
N PHE A 63 6.82 -7.21 3.41
CA PHE A 63 6.09 -7.07 4.67
C PHE A 63 5.99 -5.60 5.02
N PHE A 64 4.79 -5.14 5.36
CA PHE A 64 4.55 -3.77 5.77
C PHE A 64 3.43 -3.70 6.81
N HIS A 65 3.46 -2.63 7.61
CA HIS A 65 2.51 -2.39 8.68
C HIS A 65 1.12 -2.03 8.13
N SER A 66 0.03 -2.43 8.81
CA SER A 66 -1.36 -2.20 8.35
C SER A 66 -1.72 -0.71 8.18
N ASN A 67 -1.06 0.17 8.92
CA ASN A 67 -1.24 1.62 8.84
C ASN A 67 -0.29 2.30 7.82
N VAL A 68 0.56 1.56 7.12
CA VAL A 68 1.37 2.20 6.07
C VAL A 68 0.42 2.67 4.98
N LEU A 69 0.57 3.93 4.56
CA LEU A 69 -0.11 4.40 3.36
C LEU A 69 0.54 3.73 2.15
N HIS A 70 -0.31 3.09 1.36
CA HIS A 70 0.10 2.40 0.15
C HIS A 70 -0.97 2.51 -0.93
N SER A 71 -0.52 2.52 -2.18
CA SER A 71 -1.33 2.49 -3.38
C SER A 71 -0.76 1.47 -4.35
N SER A 72 -1.51 1.16 -5.40
CA SER A 72 -0.89 0.57 -6.59
C SER A 72 -0.79 1.65 -7.66
N GLY A 73 0.36 1.73 -8.32
CA GLY A 73 0.53 2.59 -9.48
C GLY A 73 -0.49 2.27 -10.58
N PRO A 74 -0.61 3.16 -11.60
CA PRO A 74 -1.50 2.95 -12.72
C PRO A 74 -1.21 1.61 -13.40
N LYS A 75 -2.25 0.95 -13.91
CA LYS A 75 -2.15 -0.29 -14.68
C LYS A 75 -2.47 -0.03 -16.16
N PRO A 76 -1.55 0.60 -16.92
CA PRO A 76 -1.81 1.00 -18.31
C PRO A 76 -1.88 -0.18 -19.29
N TYR A 77 -1.29 -1.34 -18.96
CA TYR A 77 -1.13 -2.43 -19.93
C TYR A 77 -1.83 -3.74 -19.55
N ASN A 78 -2.02 -4.56 -20.59
CA ASN A 78 -2.66 -5.89 -20.57
C ASN A 78 -1.78 -6.99 -19.95
N ARG A 79 -0.72 -6.62 -19.19
CA ARG A 79 0.10 -7.59 -18.46
C ARG A 79 -0.58 -7.93 -17.13
N PRO A 80 -0.71 -9.21 -16.76
CA PRO A 80 -1.26 -9.58 -15.46
C PRO A 80 -0.35 -9.09 -14.33
N ARG A 81 -0.97 -8.80 -13.19
CA ARG A 81 -0.31 -8.47 -11.92
C ARG A 81 -1.05 -9.17 -10.80
N THR A 82 -0.69 -10.43 -10.59
CA THR A 82 -1.25 -11.26 -9.52
C THR A 82 -0.37 -11.16 -8.30
N VAL A 83 -0.97 -10.84 -7.16
CA VAL A 83 -0.29 -10.80 -5.87
C VAL A 83 -1.10 -11.59 -4.85
N LEU A 84 -0.41 -12.30 -3.97
CA LEU A 84 -1.01 -12.93 -2.80
C LEU A 84 -0.86 -11.99 -1.60
N GLN A 85 -1.97 -11.53 -1.06
CA GLN A 85 -2.00 -10.73 0.16
C GLN A 85 -2.30 -11.62 1.36
N VAL A 86 -1.43 -11.57 2.35
CA VAL A 86 -1.58 -12.27 3.63
C VAL A 86 -1.40 -11.25 4.74
N SER A 87 -2.37 -11.22 5.65
CA SER A 87 -2.39 -10.30 6.79
C SER A 87 -2.18 -11.09 8.08
N TYR A 88 -1.36 -10.53 8.97
CA TYR A 88 -1.08 -11.10 10.28
C TYR A 88 -1.42 -10.07 11.36
N ASN A 89 -2.00 -10.52 12.45
CA ASN A 89 -2.26 -9.71 13.64
C ASN A 89 -1.84 -10.48 14.90
N ALA A 90 -1.51 -9.75 15.96
CA ALA A 90 -1.32 -10.36 17.27
C ALA A 90 -2.60 -11.06 17.73
N VAL A 91 -2.48 -12.18 18.44
CA VAL A 91 -3.63 -12.96 18.94
C VAL A 91 -4.50 -12.11 19.87
N ALA A 92 -3.88 -11.25 20.68
CA ALA A 92 -4.56 -10.32 21.57
C ALA A 92 -4.57 -8.90 20.97
N VAL A 93 -5.42 -8.66 19.98
CA VAL A 93 -5.88 -7.29 19.73
C VAL A 93 -7.09 -7.08 20.64
N LEU A 94 -6.89 -6.48 21.81
CA LEU A 94 -8.00 -5.96 22.61
C LEU A 94 -8.75 -4.97 21.70
N ARG A 95 -9.90 -5.41 21.16
CA ARG A 95 -10.86 -4.50 20.54
C ARG A 95 -11.43 -3.68 21.69
N LEU A 96 -10.85 -2.52 21.95
CA LEU A 96 -11.55 -1.47 22.67
C LEU A 96 -12.71 -1.08 21.76
N GLN A 97 -13.91 -1.58 22.10
CA GLN A 97 -15.17 -1.07 21.57
C GLN A 97 -15.41 0.33 22.10
#